data_AF-A0A351SI44-F1
#
_entry.id   AF-A0A351SI44-F1
#
_cell.length_a   1.000
_cell.length_b   1.000
_cell.length_c   1.000
_cell.angle_alpha   90.00
_cell.angle_beta   90.00
_cell.angle_gamma   90.00
#
_symmetry.space_group_name_H-M   'P 1'
#
loop_
_entity.id
_entity.type
_entity.pdbx_description
1 polymer ?
#
loop_
_entity_poly.entity_id
_entity_poly.type
_entity_poly.pdbx_seq_one_letter_code
_entity_poly.pdbx_strand_id
1 'polypeptide(L)'
;GLFHSKPPDQKVALDSSLLGSISPKHISLVKEVMKTYSAPRAFYKGAYDLHHDITGSIEFIQTLLPLGKRVELLQWSGNTLPFAKAIRLSRQAGVRNLNGGDTRFDDEFDSVSWVMPIGRSVDGEQQIYASASNENTYTNLWTDRFYGFGFLTETLKRTGSPIRLKPINVYYHMYSGERLSSLNAVRKNLDYVRSQQVVPITASRYAAIADGFYATEIEPVGDARWRIHNRRALQTLRVDQATYQAVDFSQSEGVMGQMHLQGSLYIALDPSHPAPVIALKGLAVSSQHPGSSQPYLIHSRWPVEGFLVKGDGFEFKIQGFGPGRTVWYVPAPGKYRIRAQYDVEHTRDWHVTVGNDKQLTVALDEAPSTAVSIRITREVL
;
A
#
# COMPACT_ATOMS: atom_id res chain seq x y z
N GLY A 1 6.62 -38.24 23.43
CA GLY A 1 7.27 -39.36 22.73
C GLY A 1 6.89 -39.30 21.27
N LEU A 2 7.86 -39.62 20.39
CA LEU A 2 7.79 -39.70 18.92
C LEU A 2 7.76 -38.31 18.23
N PHE A 3 8.75 -37.82 17.47
CA PHE A 3 9.83 -38.48 16.73
C PHE A 3 11.14 -37.65 16.77
N HIS A 4 12.22 -38.28 17.22
CA HIS A 4 13.57 -37.99 16.76
C HIS A 4 13.92 -39.06 15.71
N SER A 5 14.25 -38.65 14.49
CA SER A 5 15.09 -39.46 13.61
C SER A 5 15.84 -38.53 12.65
N LYS A 6 17.18 -38.63 12.65
CA LYS A 6 18.03 -38.11 11.57
C LYS A 6 17.80 -38.99 10.33
N PRO A 7 17.80 -38.45 9.11
CA PRO A 7 17.78 -39.28 7.91
C PRO A 7 19.15 -39.95 7.67
N PRO A 8 19.19 -41.11 7.00
CA PRO A 8 20.42 -41.87 6.75
C PRO A 8 21.27 -41.25 5.63
N ASP A 9 22.59 -41.34 5.78
CA ASP A 9 23.58 -40.98 4.75
C ASP A 9 23.44 -41.88 3.52
N GLN A 10 22.82 -41.38 2.45
CA GLN A 10 22.93 -41.97 1.12
C GLN A 10 23.90 -41.16 0.26
N LYS A 11 25.09 -41.73 0.02
CA LYS A 11 26.02 -41.26 -1.02
C LYS A 11 25.46 -41.64 -2.39
N VAL A 12 25.03 -40.63 -3.17
CA VAL A 12 24.72 -40.81 -4.59
C VAL A 12 26.03 -40.71 -5.39
N ALA A 13 26.39 -41.77 -6.11
CA ALA A 13 27.52 -41.76 -7.04
C ALA A 13 27.14 -40.99 -8.32
N LEU A 14 28.04 -40.13 -8.80
CA LEU A 14 27.86 -39.26 -9.97
C LEU A 14 27.97 -40.05 -11.29
N ASP A 15 27.05 -39.78 -12.21
CA ASP A 15 27.23 -40.11 -13.63
C ASP A 15 28.25 -39.13 -14.25
N SER A 16 29.34 -39.70 -14.75
CA SER A 16 30.51 -38.98 -15.28
C SER A 16 30.30 -38.40 -16.68
N SER A 17 29.17 -38.69 -17.33
CA SER A 17 28.89 -38.29 -18.72
C SER A 17 28.53 -36.81 -18.90
N LEU A 18 28.14 -36.09 -17.83
CA LEU A 18 27.72 -34.68 -17.87
C LEU A 18 28.87 -33.65 -17.78
N LEU A 19 30.12 -34.09 -17.64
CA LEU A 19 31.28 -33.22 -17.40
C LEU A 19 32.16 -32.98 -18.64
N GLY A 20 31.80 -33.55 -19.79
CA GLY A 20 32.65 -33.60 -20.98
C GLY A 20 32.87 -32.29 -21.74
N SER A 21 32.16 -31.20 -21.44
CA SER A 21 32.17 -29.98 -22.28
C SER A 21 32.44 -28.66 -21.53
N ILE A 22 32.93 -28.69 -20.30
CA ILE A 22 33.09 -27.49 -19.46
C ILE A 22 34.57 -27.26 -19.12
N SER A 23 35.07 -26.03 -19.26
CA SER A 23 36.48 -25.70 -18.99
C SER A 23 36.85 -25.91 -17.51
N PRO A 24 38.12 -26.22 -17.19
CA PRO A 24 38.55 -26.57 -15.83
C PRO A 24 38.22 -25.50 -14.76
N LYS A 25 38.23 -24.22 -15.15
CA LYS A 25 37.85 -23.09 -14.27
C LYS A 25 36.35 -23.10 -13.92
N HIS A 26 35.50 -23.47 -14.87
CA HIS A 26 34.05 -23.58 -14.63
C HIS A 26 33.72 -24.84 -13.81
N ILE A 27 34.48 -25.93 -13.95
CA ILE A 27 34.32 -27.13 -13.10
C ILE A 27 34.62 -26.80 -11.63
N SER A 28 35.64 -25.96 -11.37
CA SER A 28 35.96 -25.50 -10.01
C SER A 28 34.83 -24.66 -9.43
N LEU A 29 34.34 -23.65 -10.17
CA LEU A 29 33.25 -22.78 -9.73
C LEU A 29 31.94 -23.57 -9.52
N VAL A 30 31.62 -24.50 -10.41
CA VAL A 30 30.46 -25.39 -10.27
C VAL A 30 30.62 -26.30 -9.05
N LYS A 31 31.81 -26.88 -8.80
CA LYS A 31 32.07 -27.67 -7.58
C LYS A 31 32.00 -26.82 -6.30
N GLU A 32 32.38 -25.56 -6.36
CA GLU A 32 32.39 -24.63 -5.22
C GLU A 32 30.98 -24.13 -4.88
N VAL A 33 30.18 -23.79 -5.89
CA VAL A 33 28.75 -23.45 -5.75
C VAL A 33 27.93 -24.66 -5.30
N MET A 34 28.25 -25.87 -5.78
CA MET A 34 27.57 -27.11 -5.37
C MET A 34 27.95 -27.55 -3.94
N LYS A 35 29.11 -27.15 -3.41
CA LYS A 35 29.46 -27.32 -1.99
C LYS A 35 28.60 -26.47 -1.06
N THR A 36 27.97 -25.40 -1.56
CA THR A 36 27.16 -24.47 -0.74
C THR A 36 25.68 -24.86 -0.63
N TYR A 37 25.20 -25.87 -1.37
CA TYR A 37 23.80 -26.28 -1.36
C TYR A 37 23.60 -27.74 -0.94
N SER A 38 23.83 -28.03 0.33
CA SER A 38 23.27 -29.23 0.98
C SER A 38 21.86 -28.98 1.56
N ALA A 39 21.38 -27.72 1.60
CA ALA A 39 19.99 -27.18 1.69
C ALA A 39 20.08 -25.69 2.13
N PRO A 40 19.38 -24.64 1.57
CA PRO A 40 18.01 -24.58 1.03
C PRO A 40 17.84 -23.92 -0.38
N ARG A 41 16.77 -24.13 -1.19
CA ARG A 41 16.38 -25.34 -1.94
C ARG A 41 16.08 -26.60 -1.14
N ALA A 42 15.70 -26.47 0.13
CA ALA A 42 16.05 -27.45 1.16
C ALA A 42 15.48 -28.86 0.98
N PHE A 43 14.43 -29.01 0.19
CA PHE A 43 13.79 -30.29 -0.05
C PHE A 43 13.45 -30.54 -1.54
N TYR A 44 13.78 -29.60 -2.44
CA TYR A 44 13.49 -29.71 -3.86
C TYR A 44 14.71 -30.24 -4.63
N LYS A 45 14.59 -31.44 -5.20
CA LYS A 45 15.66 -32.14 -5.93
C LYS A 45 15.79 -31.75 -7.41
N GLY A 46 14.95 -30.84 -7.93
CA GLY A 46 14.99 -30.42 -9.33
C GLY A 46 16.10 -29.40 -9.64
N ALA A 47 16.43 -29.22 -10.93
CA ALA A 47 17.35 -28.18 -11.40
C ALA A 47 16.83 -26.76 -11.10
N TYR A 48 17.72 -25.76 -11.11
CA TYR A 48 17.32 -24.40 -10.78
C TYR A 48 16.61 -23.84 -11.99
N ASP A 49 15.36 -23.44 -11.82
CA ASP A 49 14.53 -22.91 -12.88
C ASP A 49 13.76 -21.71 -12.35
N LEU A 50 14.25 -20.52 -12.71
CA LEU A 50 13.63 -19.26 -12.32
C LEU A 50 12.22 -19.10 -12.90
N HIS A 51 11.94 -19.68 -14.08
CA HIS A 51 10.59 -19.61 -14.66
C HIS A 51 9.63 -20.49 -13.86
N HIS A 52 10.06 -21.69 -13.45
CA HIS A 52 9.31 -22.53 -12.53
C HIS A 52 9.04 -21.81 -11.20
N ASP A 53 10.07 -21.21 -10.60
CA ASP A 53 9.98 -20.57 -9.28
C ASP A 53 9.07 -19.32 -9.28
N ILE A 54 9.01 -18.58 -10.39
CA ILE A 54 8.20 -17.35 -10.50
C ILE A 54 6.90 -17.60 -11.26
N THR A 55 6.96 -17.82 -12.57
CA THR A 55 5.77 -17.94 -13.41
C THR A 55 5.01 -19.23 -13.09
N GLY A 56 5.73 -20.35 -12.98
CA GLY A 56 5.14 -21.65 -12.68
C GLY A 56 4.45 -21.69 -11.31
N SER A 57 5.03 -21.05 -10.29
CA SER A 57 4.40 -20.95 -8.97
C SER A 57 3.14 -20.09 -8.98
N ILE A 58 3.14 -18.98 -9.74
CA ILE A 58 1.95 -18.15 -9.97
C ILE A 58 0.86 -18.97 -10.65
N GLU A 59 1.18 -19.63 -11.76
CA GLU A 59 0.25 -20.47 -12.53
C GLU A 59 -0.35 -21.58 -11.65
N PHE A 60 0.48 -22.27 -10.87
CA PHE A 60 0.04 -23.30 -9.94
C PHE A 60 -0.91 -22.73 -8.89
N ILE A 61 -0.56 -21.63 -8.22
CA ILE A 61 -1.43 -21.00 -7.22
C ILE A 61 -2.77 -20.61 -7.84
N GLN A 62 -2.80 -20.09 -9.08
CA GLN A 62 -4.05 -19.72 -9.75
C GLN A 62 -5.02 -20.90 -9.89
N THR A 63 -4.54 -22.13 -10.04
CA THR A 63 -5.40 -23.34 -10.06
C THR A 63 -6.12 -23.61 -8.75
N LEU A 64 -5.63 -23.04 -7.65
CA LEU A 64 -6.15 -23.23 -6.29
C LEU A 64 -7.06 -22.07 -5.85
N LEU A 65 -7.15 -20.99 -6.64
CA LEU A 65 -7.90 -19.80 -6.26
C LEU A 65 -9.40 -19.95 -6.58
N PRO A 66 -10.30 -19.38 -5.75
CA PRO A 66 -11.71 -19.25 -6.08
C PRO A 66 -11.93 -18.50 -7.40
N LEU A 67 -13.07 -18.76 -8.05
CA LEU A 67 -13.47 -18.05 -9.27
C LEU A 67 -13.40 -16.53 -9.07
N GLY A 68 -12.79 -15.83 -10.03
CA GLY A 68 -12.63 -14.37 -10.00
C GLY A 68 -11.43 -13.87 -9.19
N LYS A 69 -10.68 -14.73 -8.49
CA LYS A 69 -9.41 -14.36 -7.84
C LYS A 69 -8.20 -14.72 -8.70
N ARG A 70 -7.17 -13.88 -8.64
CA ARG A 70 -5.88 -14.09 -9.29
C ARG A 70 -4.74 -13.68 -8.37
N VAL A 71 -3.54 -14.15 -8.66
CA VAL A 71 -2.33 -13.66 -7.99
C VAL A 71 -2.03 -12.24 -8.51
N GLU A 72 -1.74 -11.30 -7.61
CA GLU A 72 -1.47 -9.90 -7.99
C GLU A 72 -0.09 -9.40 -7.53
N LEU A 73 0.55 -10.15 -6.63
CA LEU A 73 1.78 -9.71 -5.96
C LEU A 73 2.69 -10.89 -5.68
N LEU A 74 3.96 -10.75 -6.05
CA LEU A 74 5.06 -11.59 -5.65
C LEU A 74 5.84 -10.90 -4.52
N GLN A 75 6.05 -11.63 -3.42
CA GLN A 75 6.87 -11.18 -2.31
C GLN A 75 8.21 -11.93 -2.32
N TRP A 76 9.31 -11.20 -2.29
CA TRP A 76 10.65 -11.81 -2.42
C TRP A 76 11.00 -12.65 -1.19
N SER A 77 11.54 -13.84 -1.44
CA SER A 77 12.08 -14.73 -0.42
C SER A 77 13.56 -14.44 -0.11
N GLY A 78 14.09 -15.07 0.93
CA GLY A 78 15.51 -14.96 1.29
C GLY A 78 15.88 -13.56 1.76
N ASN A 79 17.00 -13.03 1.24
CA ASN A 79 17.50 -11.69 1.58
C ASN A 79 16.71 -10.55 0.91
N THR A 80 15.68 -10.85 0.12
CA THR A 80 14.86 -9.86 -0.59
C THR A 80 15.63 -8.95 -1.56
N LEU A 81 16.76 -9.44 -2.08
CA LEU A 81 17.58 -8.77 -3.09
C LEU A 81 17.48 -9.48 -4.45
N PRO A 82 16.32 -9.44 -5.13
CA PRO A 82 16.17 -10.02 -6.46
C PRO A 82 17.10 -9.33 -7.48
N PHE A 83 17.54 -10.09 -8.47
CA PHE A 83 18.24 -9.58 -9.65
C PHE A 83 17.25 -9.26 -10.78
N ALA A 84 17.68 -8.46 -11.76
CA ALA A 84 16.82 -7.89 -12.78
C ALA A 84 15.93 -8.91 -13.50
N LYS A 85 16.47 -10.08 -13.88
CA LYS A 85 15.71 -11.13 -14.57
C LYS A 85 14.54 -11.66 -13.72
N ALA A 86 14.69 -11.77 -12.40
CA ALA A 86 13.62 -12.19 -11.51
C ALA A 86 12.49 -11.14 -11.47
N ILE A 87 12.86 -9.86 -11.31
CA ILE A 87 11.89 -8.74 -11.32
C ILE A 87 11.17 -8.67 -12.67
N ARG A 88 11.90 -8.83 -13.77
CA ARG A 88 11.33 -8.88 -15.12
C ARG A 88 10.29 -9.97 -15.28
N LEU A 89 10.56 -11.17 -14.76
CA LEU A 89 9.63 -12.29 -14.85
C LEU A 89 8.35 -12.03 -14.05
N SER A 90 8.43 -11.40 -12.87
CA SER A 90 7.21 -11.04 -12.14
C SER A 90 6.35 -10.05 -12.95
N ARG A 91 6.99 -9.05 -13.56
CA ARG A 91 6.32 -8.07 -14.43
C ARG A 91 5.71 -8.73 -15.67
N GLN A 92 6.43 -9.64 -16.33
CA GLN A 92 5.94 -10.38 -17.49
C GLN A 92 4.78 -11.32 -17.14
N ALA A 93 4.78 -11.89 -15.94
CA ALA A 93 3.67 -12.66 -15.38
C ALA A 93 2.46 -11.79 -14.97
N GLY A 94 2.53 -10.46 -15.16
CA GLY A 94 1.43 -9.54 -14.85
C GLY A 94 1.24 -9.26 -13.35
N VAL A 95 2.19 -9.65 -12.50
CA VAL A 95 2.13 -9.41 -11.06
C VAL A 95 3.12 -8.33 -10.63
N ARG A 96 2.78 -7.62 -9.57
CA ARG A 96 3.71 -6.67 -8.93
C ARG A 96 4.70 -7.40 -8.05
N ASN A 97 5.77 -6.73 -7.65
CA ASN A 97 6.71 -7.26 -6.68
C ASN A 97 6.83 -6.34 -5.46
N LEU A 98 7.09 -6.92 -4.29
CA LEU A 98 7.26 -6.22 -3.01
C LEU A 98 8.29 -6.94 -2.13
N ASN A 99 8.89 -6.18 -1.22
CA ASN A 99 9.80 -6.54 -0.10
C ASN A 99 11.22 -5.99 -0.28
N GLY A 100 12.03 -6.10 0.78
CA GLY A 100 13.24 -5.34 0.97
C GLY A 100 12.96 -3.96 1.57
N GLY A 101 14.02 -3.19 1.76
CA GLY A 101 14.01 -1.91 2.47
C GLY A 101 14.23 -2.09 3.97
N ASP A 102 13.45 -2.91 4.66
CA ASP A 102 13.64 -3.16 6.10
C ASP A 102 13.69 -1.87 6.93
N THR A 103 12.84 -0.89 6.59
CA THR A 103 12.79 0.39 7.31
C THR A 103 12.49 0.16 8.79
N ARG A 104 13.37 0.70 9.63
CA ARG A 104 13.21 0.87 11.08
C ARG A 104 13.58 2.29 11.47
N PHE A 105 12.84 2.87 12.39
CA PHE A 105 13.17 4.17 12.97
C PHE A 105 12.62 4.23 14.39
N ASP A 106 13.39 3.66 15.31
CA ASP A 106 13.04 3.48 16.72
C ASP A 106 14.32 3.61 17.56
N ASP A 107 14.24 3.37 18.88
CA ASP A 107 15.39 3.58 19.77
C ASP A 107 16.66 2.78 19.40
N GLU A 108 16.53 1.63 18.72
CA GLU A 108 17.69 0.84 18.26
C GLU A 108 18.25 1.37 16.93
N PHE A 109 17.39 1.94 16.10
CA PHE A 109 17.70 2.50 14.78
C PHE A 109 17.33 3.99 14.72
N ASP A 110 17.90 4.78 15.63
CA ASP A 110 17.51 6.18 15.86
C ASP A 110 18.12 7.15 14.84
N SER A 111 17.79 6.96 13.57
CA SER A 111 18.16 7.90 12.51
C SER A 111 17.25 7.72 11.30
N VAL A 112 16.89 8.84 10.67
CA VAL A 112 16.18 8.83 9.39
C VAL A 112 16.96 8.10 8.28
N SER A 113 18.26 7.89 8.44
CA SER A 113 19.07 7.07 7.51
C SER A 113 18.61 5.61 7.43
N TRP A 114 17.84 5.13 8.41
CA TRP A 114 17.22 3.80 8.41
C TRP A 114 15.81 3.79 7.78
N VAL A 115 15.34 4.94 7.29
CA VAL A 115 14.10 5.06 6.50
C VAL A 115 14.44 4.94 5.03
N MET A 116 14.09 3.81 4.44
CA MET A 116 14.48 3.48 3.06
C MET A 116 13.65 4.20 2.01
N PRO A 117 14.10 4.28 0.74
CA PRO A 117 13.27 4.78 -0.36
C PRO A 117 12.03 3.91 -0.61
N ILE A 118 11.17 4.32 -1.53
CA ILE A 118 9.97 3.55 -1.94
C ILE A 118 10.35 2.25 -2.66
N GLY A 119 11.55 2.20 -3.24
CA GLY A 119 12.05 1.05 -4.00
C GLY A 119 13.44 1.33 -4.55
N ARG A 120 13.95 0.41 -5.38
CA ARG A 120 15.22 0.56 -6.12
C ARG A 120 15.09 0.10 -7.56
N SER A 121 15.89 0.69 -8.45
CA SER A 121 16.05 0.21 -9.81
C SER A 121 17.18 -0.84 -9.89
N VAL A 122 16.97 -1.89 -10.67
CA VAL A 122 17.92 -2.98 -10.91
C VAL A 122 17.93 -3.28 -12.41
N ASP A 123 18.96 -2.81 -13.12
CA ASP A 123 19.11 -2.90 -14.59
C ASP A 123 17.83 -2.53 -15.38
N GLY A 124 17.20 -1.41 -15.00
CA GLY A 124 15.98 -0.90 -15.63
C GLY A 124 14.68 -1.56 -15.17
N GLU A 125 14.73 -2.56 -14.29
CA GLU A 125 13.56 -3.11 -13.61
C GLU A 125 13.37 -2.47 -12.23
N GLN A 126 12.13 -2.39 -11.75
CA GLN A 126 11.80 -1.72 -10.50
C GLN A 126 11.43 -2.73 -9.41
N GLN A 127 12.16 -2.71 -8.30
CA GLN A 127 11.77 -3.36 -7.06
C GLN A 127 11.05 -2.36 -6.15
N ILE A 128 9.88 -2.73 -5.64
CA ILE A 128 9.17 -1.94 -4.62
C ILE A 128 9.47 -2.50 -3.24
N TYR A 129 9.80 -1.62 -2.29
CA TYR A 129 10.06 -2.00 -0.91
C TYR A 129 8.79 -2.04 -0.07
N ALA A 130 8.79 -2.87 0.97
CA ALA A 130 7.78 -2.76 2.02
C ALA A 130 7.91 -1.39 2.71
N SER A 131 6.81 -0.83 3.22
CA SER A 131 6.84 0.51 3.81
C SER A 131 7.59 0.56 5.15
N ALA A 132 7.49 -0.51 5.94
CA ALA A 132 8.30 -0.78 7.12
C ALA A 132 8.66 -2.27 7.19
N SER A 133 9.67 -2.59 8.01
CA SER A 133 10.17 -3.95 8.17
C SER A 133 9.13 -4.92 8.74
N ASN A 134 9.30 -6.21 8.45
CA ASN A 134 8.53 -7.27 9.08
C ASN A 134 9.06 -7.61 10.48
N GLU A 135 8.41 -8.53 11.18
CA GLU A 135 8.75 -8.96 12.53
C GLU A 135 10.13 -9.64 12.65
N ASN A 136 10.67 -10.22 11.58
CA ASN A 136 11.92 -10.99 11.65
C ASN A 136 13.12 -10.10 12.02
N THR A 137 13.14 -8.85 11.56
CA THR A 137 14.23 -7.90 11.83
C THR A 137 14.19 -7.38 13.26
N TYR A 138 13.06 -7.51 13.94
CA TYR A 138 12.91 -7.15 15.35
C TYR A 138 13.18 -8.33 16.31
N THR A 139 13.30 -9.55 15.77
CA THR A 139 13.39 -10.80 16.55
C THR A 139 14.66 -11.59 16.24
N ASN A 140 15.67 -10.93 15.65
CA ASN A 140 16.93 -11.55 15.21
C ASN A 140 16.69 -12.80 14.35
N LEU A 141 15.91 -12.65 13.27
CA LEU A 141 15.51 -13.78 12.41
C LEU A 141 14.81 -14.91 13.19
N TRP A 142 13.93 -14.52 14.13
CA TRP A 142 13.14 -15.43 14.96
C TRP A 142 13.95 -16.27 15.98
N THR A 143 15.17 -15.84 16.35
CA THR A 143 15.98 -16.55 17.36
C THR A 143 15.85 -15.97 18.77
N ASP A 144 15.48 -14.69 18.90
CA ASP A 144 15.33 -14.02 20.19
C ASP A 144 14.29 -12.88 20.16
N ARG A 145 14.20 -12.11 21.26
CA ARG A 145 13.41 -10.86 21.37
C ARG A 145 12.01 -10.97 20.75
N PHE A 146 11.29 -12.06 21.02
CA PHE A 146 9.96 -12.35 20.46
C PHE A 146 8.92 -11.22 20.67
N TYR A 147 9.14 -10.31 21.62
CA TYR A 147 8.31 -9.11 21.83
C TYR A 147 8.64 -7.94 20.89
N GLY A 148 9.78 -7.98 20.19
CA GLY A 148 10.44 -6.85 19.54
C GLY A 148 9.61 -6.21 18.42
N PHE A 149 8.73 -6.98 17.77
CA PHE A 149 7.86 -6.40 16.74
C PHE A 149 6.96 -5.27 17.29
N GLY A 150 6.77 -5.18 18.61
CA GLY A 150 6.06 -4.08 19.25
C GLY A 150 6.73 -2.71 19.12
N PHE A 151 7.99 -2.64 18.66
CA PHE A 151 8.70 -1.39 18.33
C PHE A 151 8.30 -0.81 16.97
N LEU A 152 7.57 -1.56 16.13
CA LEU A 152 7.00 -1.02 14.89
C LEU A 152 6.17 0.25 15.15
N THR A 153 5.38 0.30 16.23
CA THR A 153 4.59 1.50 16.57
C THR A 153 5.42 2.77 16.71
N GLU A 154 6.68 2.66 17.14
CA GLU A 154 7.58 3.80 17.23
C GLU A 154 8.08 4.22 15.85
N THR A 155 8.49 3.26 15.02
CA THR A 155 8.80 3.50 13.60
C THR A 155 7.65 4.23 12.89
N LEU A 156 6.40 3.81 13.11
CA LEU A 156 5.24 4.46 12.51
C LEU A 156 5.02 5.90 13.01
N LYS A 157 5.36 6.19 14.28
CA LYS A 157 5.27 7.55 14.82
C LYS A 157 6.38 8.45 14.26
N ARG A 158 7.63 7.99 14.29
CA ARG A 158 8.81 8.75 13.84
C ARG A 158 8.82 8.97 12.31
N THR A 159 8.23 8.05 11.55
CA THR A 159 8.04 8.25 10.09
C THR A 159 6.73 8.99 9.74
N GLY A 160 5.86 9.22 10.71
CA GLY A 160 4.58 9.91 10.53
C GLY A 160 4.59 11.39 10.91
N SER A 161 5.58 11.85 11.67
CA SER A 161 5.70 13.22 12.22
C SER A 161 7.18 13.54 12.53
N PRO A 162 7.64 14.81 12.39
CA PRO A 162 6.91 16.02 11.99
C PRO A 162 6.73 16.19 10.48
N ILE A 163 7.29 15.26 9.70
CA ILE A 163 7.05 15.13 8.27
C ILE A 163 6.68 13.68 8.01
N ARG A 164 5.59 13.45 7.27
CA ARG A 164 5.21 12.09 6.87
C ARG A 164 6.16 11.57 5.78
N LEU A 165 6.96 10.57 6.11
CA LEU A 165 7.93 9.94 5.22
C LEU A 165 7.45 8.61 4.65
N LYS A 166 6.64 7.86 5.40
CA LYS A 166 6.20 6.50 5.01
C LYS A 166 4.71 6.27 5.28
N PRO A 167 4.06 5.42 4.47
CA PRO A 167 2.77 4.83 4.84
C PRO A 167 2.98 3.72 5.89
N ILE A 168 1.88 3.19 6.40
CA ILE A 168 1.86 2.15 7.42
C ILE A 168 1.69 0.77 6.76
N ASN A 169 2.46 -0.22 7.20
CA ASN A 169 2.17 -1.64 7.02
C ASN A 169 2.22 -2.37 8.37
N VAL A 170 1.61 -3.56 8.41
CA VAL A 170 1.79 -4.52 9.50
C VAL A 170 2.15 -5.84 8.83
N TYR A 171 3.45 -6.07 8.65
CA TYR A 171 3.98 -7.24 7.94
C TYR A 171 4.51 -8.25 8.96
N TYR A 172 3.88 -9.42 9.04
CA TYR A 172 4.30 -10.53 9.91
C TYR A 172 4.00 -11.88 9.28
N HIS A 173 4.68 -12.93 9.75
CA HIS A 173 4.45 -14.32 9.36
C HIS A 173 3.59 -15.06 10.41
N MET A 174 2.94 -16.14 9.97
CA MET A 174 2.01 -16.91 10.81
C MET A 174 2.66 -17.55 12.04
N TYR A 175 3.96 -17.87 11.99
CA TYR A 175 4.70 -18.38 13.15
C TYR A 175 4.72 -17.40 14.33
N SER A 176 4.39 -16.12 14.10
CA SER A 176 4.21 -15.13 15.18
C SER A 176 3.19 -15.58 16.24
N GLY A 177 2.28 -16.48 15.89
CA GLY A 177 1.32 -17.07 16.83
C GLY A 177 1.91 -18.12 17.78
N GLU A 178 3.11 -18.65 17.52
CA GLU A 178 3.70 -19.74 18.32
C GLU A 178 4.25 -19.26 19.68
N ARG A 179 4.48 -17.94 19.84
CA ARG A 179 4.98 -17.32 21.05
C ARG A 179 4.01 -16.25 21.53
N LEU A 180 3.60 -16.32 22.80
CA LEU A 180 2.65 -15.35 23.36
C LEU A 180 3.14 -13.91 23.27
N SER A 181 4.44 -13.67 23.46
CA SER A 181 5.06 -12.33 23.32
C SER A 181 4.97 -11.79 21.89
N SER A 182 5.22 -12.63 20.87
CA SER A 182 5.08 -12.27 19.46
C SER A 182 3.63 -12.00 19.08
N LEU A 183 2.69 -12.84 19.54
CA LEU A 183 1.26 -12.65 19.32
C LEU A 183 0.79 -11.31 19.94
N ASN A 184 1.24 -11.00 21.16
CA ASN A 184 0.93 -9.74 21.83
C ASN A 184 1.52 -8.53 21.08
N ALA A 185 2.72 -8.65 20.50
CA ALA A 185 3.31 -7.62 19.66
C ALA A 185 2.50 -7.36 18.39
N VAL A 186 2.06 -8.41 17.69
CA VAL A 186 1.17 -8.29 16.51
C VAL A 186 -0.15 -7.61 16.90
N ARG A 187 -0.77 -8.02 18.00
CA ARG A 187 -2.02 -7.41 18.50
C ARG A 187 -1.84 -5.93 18.83
N LYS A 188 -0.78 -5.56 19.56
CA LYS A 188 -0.42 -4.16 19.86
C LYS A 188 -0.30 -3.33 18.59
N ASN A 189 0.38 -3.83 17.57
CA ASN A 189 0.55 -3.13 16.30
C ASN A 189 -0.79 -2.97 15.56
N LEU A 190 -1.60 -4.02 15.49
CA LEU A 190 -2.93 -3.95 14.87
C LEU A 190 -3.85 -2.95 15.59
N ASP A 191 -3.84 -2.93 16.92
CA ASP A 191 -4.66 -2.00 17.72
C ASP A 191 -4.20 -0.54 17.54
N TYR A 192 -2.88 -0.31 17.47
CA TYR A 192 -2.34 1.00 17.12
C TYR A 192 -2.78 1.45 15.72
N VAL A 193 -2.64 0.61 14.70
CA VAL A 193 -3.00 0.98 13.31
C VAL A 193 -4.52 1.21 13.17
N ARG A 194 -5.35 0.48 13.92
CA ARG A 194 -6.81 0.68 13.95
C ARG A 194 -7.21 2.04 14.53
N SER A 195 -6.42 2.61 15.44
CA SER A 195 -6.68 3.95 15.99
C SER A 195 -6.19 5.09 15.09
N GLN A 196 -5.45 4.79 14.02
CA GLN A 196 -4.98 5.80 13.08
C GLN A 196 -6.01 6.12 12.00
N GLN A 197 -5.97 7.35 11.49
CA GLN A 197 -6.69 7.75 10.29
C GLN A 197 -6.00 7.19 9.04
N VAL A 198 -6.35 5.96 8.68
CA VAL A 198 -5.78 5.22 7.53
C VAL A 198 -6.86 4.77 6.55
N VAL A 199 -6.44 4.60 5.30
CA VAL A 199 -7.18 3.88 4.25
C VAL A 199 -6.59 2.47 4.14
N PRO A 200 -7.24 1.42 4.68
CA PRO A 200 -6.76 0.06 4.50
C PRO A 200 -6.80 -0.34 3.03
N ILE A 201 -5.66 -0.78 2.50
CA ILE A 201 -5.51 -1.24 1.11
C ILE A 201 -4.73 -2.56 1.09
N THR A 202 -4.84 -3.30 -0.01
CA THR A 202 -4.01 -4.48 -0.23
C THR A 202 -2.56 -4.09 -0.49
N ALA A 203 -1.63 -5.01 -0.21
CA ALA A 203 -0.22 -4.83 -0.56
C ALA A 203 -0.02 -4.69 -2.09
N SER A 204 -0.83 -5.37 -2.90
CA SER A 204 -0.83 -5.21 -4.37
C SER A 204 -1.21 -3.79 -4.79
N ARG A 205 -2.19 -3.17 -4.11
CA ARG A 205 -2.57 -1.77 -4.34
C ARG A 205 -1.49 -0.80 -3.89
N TYR A 206 -0.82 -1.05 -2.77
CA TYR A 206 0.35 -0.26 -2.36
C TYR A 206 1.46 -0.31 -3.41
N ALA A 207 1.81 -1.49 -3.92
CA ALA A 207 2.80 -1.63 -4.97
C ALA A 207 2.38 -0.86 -6.25
N ALA A 208 1.09 -0.85 -6.59
CA ALA A 208 0.54 -0.06 -7.70
C ALA A 208 0.63 1.46 -7.50
N ILE A 209 0.52 1.93 -6.25
CA ILE A 209 0.71 3.34 -5.88
C ILE A 209 2.20 3.70 -5.98
N ALA A 210 3.07 2.85 -5.45
CA ALA A 210 4.52 3.03 -5.49
C ALA A 210 5.06 3.04 -6.93
N ASP A 211 4.52 2.17 -7.78
CA ASP A 211 4.70 2.18 -9.23
C ASP A 211 4.34 3.56 -9.84
N GLY A 212 3.24 4.17 -9.38
CA GLY A 212 2.80 5.49 -9.80
C GLY A 212 3.76 6.60 -9.37
N PHE A 213 4.39 6.49 -8.19
CA PHE A 213 5.38 7.45 -7.71
C PHE A 213 6.55 7.63 -8.70
N TYR A 214 7.03 6.54 -9.29
CA TYR A 214 8.13 6.59 -10.27
C TYR A 214 7.70 6.97 -11.69
N ALA A 215 6.40 6.87 -12.01
CA ALA A 215 5.89 7.05 -13.37
C ALA A 215 5.11 8.36 -13.57
N THR A 216 4.72 9.03 -12.49
CA THR A 216 3.88 10.24 -12.57
C THR A 216 4.63 11.37 -13.26
N GLU A 217 3.95 12.01 -14.21
CA GLU A 217 4.43 13.20 -14.89
C GLU A 217 3.57 14.39 -14.49
N ILE A 218 4.21 15.53 -14.25
CA ILE A 218 3.56 16.77 -13.82
C ILE A 218 3.87 17.84 -14.87
N GLU A 219 2.85 18.21 -15.64
CA GLU A 219 2.94 19.20 -16.73
C GLU A 219 2.42 20.57 -16.22
N PRO A 220 3.22 21.64 -16.23
CA PRO A 220 2.70 22.97 -15.95
C PRO A 220 1.80 23.45 -17.08
N VAL A 221 0.60 23.92 -16.76
CA VAL A 221 -0.42 24.36 -17.74
C VAL A 221 -0.91 25.80 -17.52
N GLY A 222 -0.24 26.53 -16.64
CA GLY A 222 -0.51 27.91 -16.29
C GLY A 222 0.00 28.26 -14.90
N ASP A 223 -0.29 29.48 -14.46
CA ASP A 223 0.12 29.97 -13.15
C ASP A 223 -0.53 29.15 -12.04
N ALA A 224 0.30 28.54 -11.18
CA ALA A 224 -0.14 27.64 -10.12
C ALA A 224 -1.10 26.52 -10.59
N ARG A 225 -0.90 26.05 -11.84
CA ARG A 225 -1.72 25.00 -12.46
C ARG A 225 -0.88 23.89 -13.07
N TRP A 226 -1.24 22.64 -12.77
CA TRP A 226 -0.54 21.46 -13.26
C TRP A 226 -1.50 20.37 -13.71
N ARG A 227 -1.19 19.72 -14.84
CA ARG A 227 -1.83 18.48 -15.28
C ARG A 227 -1.01 17.28 -14.86
N ILE A 228 -1.69 16.24 -14.38
CA ILE A 228 -1.05 15.05 -13.82
C ILE A 228 -1.28 13.86 -14.75
N HIS A 229 -0.20 13.31 -15.30
CA HIS A 229 -0.25 12.17 -16.21
C HIS A 229 0.40 10.93 -15.58
N ASN A 230 0.15 9.76 -16.18
CA ASN A 230 0.85 8.50 -15.89
C ASN A 230 0.89 8.07 -14.41
N ARG A 231 -0.05 8.53 -13.58
CA ARG A 231 -0.06 8.32 -12.13
C ARG A 231 -0.47 6.91 -11.66
N ARG A 232 -0.87 6.02 -12.55
CA ARG A 232 -1.29 4.64 -12.21
C ARG A 232 -2.32 4.64 -11.06
N ALA A 233 -2.03 3.97 -9.93
CA ALA A 233 -2.89 3.94 -8.75
C ALA A 233 -2.60 5.05 -7.72
N LEU A 234 -1.63 5.96 -7.99
CA LEU A 234 -1.33 7.11 -7.15
C LEU A 234 -2.42 8.18 -7.31
N GLN A 235 -3.26 8.36 -6.29
CA GLN A 235 -4.44 9.24 -6.31
C GLN A 235 -4.36 10.34 -5.24
N THR A 236 -3.17 10.59 -4.70
CA THR A 236 -2.94 11.68 -3.76
C THR A 236 -1.60 12.32 -4.06
N LEU A 237 -1.60 13.64 -4.20
CA LEU A 237 -0.39 14.45 -4.32
C LEU A 237 -0.19 15.25 -3.04
N ARG A 238 1.08 15.54 -2.74
CA ARG A 238 1.48 16.35 -1.60
C ARG A 238 2.24 17.57 -2.11
N VAL A 239 1.81 18.74 -1.67
CA VAL A 239 2.54 20.00 -1.86
C VAL A 239 3.12 20.39 -0.51
N ASP A 240 4.44 20.40 -0.42
CA ASP A 240 5.16 20.77 0.79
C ASP A 240 5.16 22.29 0.96
N GLN A 241 5.26 22.78 2.20
CA GLN A 241 5.28 24.22 2.54
C GLN A 241 4.04 25.00 2.04
N ALA A 242 2.90 24.34 1.98
CA ALA A 242 1.66 24.86 1.41
C ALA A 242 0.66 25.41 2.46
N THR A 243 1.15 25.85 3.62
CA THR A 243 0.34 26.35 4.75
C THR A 243 -0.66 27.45 4.35
N TYR A 244 -0.30 28.30 3.39
CA TYR A 244 -1.12 29.40 2.89
C TYR A 244 -1.65 29.17 1.48
N GLN A 245 -1.74 27.91 1.05
CA GLN A 245 -2.29 27.53 -0.25
C GLN A 245 -3.46 26.57 -0.06
N ALA A 246 -4.42 26.61 -0.97
CA ALA A 246 -5.50 25.64 -1.07
C ALA A 246 -5.77 25.29 -2.53
N VAL A 247 -6.46 24.17 -2.75
CA VAL A 247 -7.04 23.86 -4.05
C VAL A 247 -8.04 24.93 -4.45
N ASP A 248 -7.91 25.43 -5.68
CA ASP A 248 -8.96 26.18 -6.35
C ASP A 248 -9.86 25.20 -7.13
N PHE A 249 -10.92 24.72 -6.47
CA PHE A 249 -11.89 23.79 -7.07
C PHE A 249 -12.62 24.37 -8.29
N SER A 250 -12.66 25.69 -8.46
CA SER A 250 -13.31 26.31 -9.63
C SER A 250 -12.44 26.27 -10.88
N GLN A 251 -11.13 26.07 -10.71
CA GLN A 251 -10.12 26.03 -11.78
C GLN A 251 -9.43 24.65 -11.90
N SER A 252 -9.88 23.68 -11.09
CA SER A 252 -9.38 22.30 -11.05
C SER A 252 -10.37 21.32 -11.67
N GLU A 253 -9.85 20.23 -12.23
CA GLU A 253 -10.61 19.15 -12.86
C GLU A 253 -10.14 17.82 -12.28
N GLY A 254 -11.07 16.94 -11.89
CA GLY A 254 -10.72 15.63 -11.32
C GLY A 254 -10.09 15.66 -9.93
N VAL A 255 -10.25 16.77 -9.19
CA VAL A 255 -9.82 16.89 -7.79
C VAL A 255 -11.03 16.71 -6.88
N MET A 256 -10.97 15.71 -6.00
CA MET A 256 -12.08 15.37 -5.09
C MET A 256 -11.94 15.99 -3.71
N GLY A 257 -10.72 16.32 -3.28
CA GLY A 257 -10.47 16.63 -1.88
C GLY A 257 -9.17 17.33 -1.59
N GLN A 258 -9.11 17.92 -0.40
CA GLN A 258 -7.90 18.50 0.15
C GLN A 258 -7.86 18.40 1.68
N MET A 259 -6.66 18.36 2.24
CA MET A 259 -6.44 18.50 3.68
C MET A 259 -5.04 19.02 3.95
N HIS A 260 -4.89 19.93 4.91
CA HIS A 260 -3.58 20.29 5.45
C HIS A 260 -3.16 19.37 6.59
N LEU A 261 -1.90 18.96 6.56
CA LEU A 261 -1.28 18.19 7.63
C LEU A 261 0.21 18.54 7.69
N GLN A 262 0.69 18.94 8.87
CA GLN A 262 2.12 19.20 9.12
C GLN A 262 2.73 20.18 8.09
N GLY A 263 2.04 21.29 7.81
CA GLY A 263 2.50 22.33 6.87
C GLY A 263 2.43 21.95 5.38
N SER A 264 1.89 20.77 5.05
CA SER A 264 1.74 20.28 3.67
C SER A 264 0.27 20.21 3.28
N LEU A 265 -0.03 20.44 2.00
CA LEU A 265 -1.34 20.28 1.39
C LEU A 265 -1.41 18.92 0.70
N TYR A 266 -2.33 18.07 1.13
CA TYR A 266 -2.64 16.80 0.47
C TYR A 266 -3.85 17.00 -0.42
N ILE A 267 -3.74 16.57 -1.68
CA ILE A 267 -4.75 16.75 -2.72
C ILE A 267 -5.20 15.37 -3.19
N ALA A 268 -6.48 15.06 -3.04
CA ALA A 268 -7.07 13.80 -3.47
C ALA A 268 -7.62 13.92 -4.89
N LEU A 269 -7.21 12.99 -5.77
CA LEU A 269 -7.59 12.95 -7.18
C LEU A 269 -8.61 11.84 -7.43
N ASP A 270 -9.53 12.07 -8.37
CA ASP A 270 -10.51 11.06 -8.77
C ASP A 270 -9.83 9.98 -9.64
N PRO A 271 -9.87 8.69 -9.23
CA PRO A 271 -9.37 7.59 -10.06
C PRO A 271 -10.02 7.53 -11.45
N SER A 272 -11.27 7.98 -11.59
CA SER A 272 -12.00 7.97 -12.86
C SER A 272 -11.55 9.05 -13.84
N HIS A 273 -10.75 10.02 -13.40
CA HIS A 273 -10.26 11.12 -14.25
C HIS A 273 -8.79 10.87 -14.65
N PRO A 274 -8.48 10.50 -15.90
CA PRO A 274 -7.13 10.01 -16.26
C PRO A 274 -6.03 11.09 -16.25
N ALA A 275 -6.36 12.36 -16.49
CA ALA A 275 -5.41 13.47 -16.47
C ALA A 275 -5.98 14.70 -15.74
N PRO A 276 -6.08 14.67 -14.40
CA PRO A 276 -6.66 15.76 -13.63
C PRO A 276 -5.78 17.02 -13.74
N VAL A 277 -6.43 18.18 -13.65
CA VAL A 277 -5.78 19.49 -13.59
C VAL A 277 -5.95 20.05 -12.19
N ILE A 278 -4.84 20.39 -11.54
CA ILE A 278 -4.83 20.96 -10.20
C ILE A 278 -4.52 22.45 -10.34
N ALA A 279 -5.38 23.29 -9.80
CA ALA A 279 -5.13 24.71 -9.60
C ALA A 279 -5.03 25.01 -8.11
N LEU A 280 -4.06 25.85 -7.73
CA LEU A 280 -3.91 26.33 -6.36
C LEU A 280 -4.19 27.83 -6.27
N LYS A 281 -4.73 28.25 -5.12
CA LYS A 281 -4.94 29.65 -4.76
C LYS A 281 -4.35 29.97 -3.39
N GLY A 282 -4.05 31.25 -3.16
CA GLY A 282 -3.59 31.74 -1.86
C GLY A 282 -4.70 31.75 -0.81
N LEU A 283 -4.32 31.56 0.46
CA LEU A 283 -5.16 31.73 1.63
C LEU A 283 -4.66 32.91 2.46
N ALA A 284 -5.59 33.74 2.94
CA ALA A 284 -5.27 34.80 3.90
C ALA A 284 -4.95 34.24 5.30
N VAL A 285 -5.58 33.12 5.67
CA VAL A 285 -5.41 32.46 6.98
C VAL A 285 -5.28 30.96 6.74
N SER A 286 -4.31 30.32 7.40
CA SER A 286 -4.14 28.87 7.35
C SER A 286 -5.31 28.16 8.02
N SER A 287 -5.81 27.10 7.39
CA SER A 287 -6.85 26.24 7.96
C SER A 287 -6.51 24.79 7.65
N GLN A 288 -6.84 23.86 8.55
CA GLN A 288 -6.75 22.43 8.25
C GLN A 288 -7.69 22.02 7.11
N HIS A 289 -8.83 22.71 7.02
CA HIS A 289 -9.92 22.49 6.06
C HIS A 289 -10.33 23.84 5.47
N PRO A 290 -9.64 24.32 4.42
CA PRO A 290 -9.92 25.62 3.82
C PRO A 290 -11.35 25.73 3.26
N GLY A 291 -11.99 26.88 3.47
CA GLY A 291 -13.34 27.12 2.96
C GLY A 291 -13.44 27.00 1.43
N SER A 292 -14.52 26.40 0.96
CA SER A 292 -14.84 26.23 -0.46
C SER A 292 -16.31 26.56 -0.75
N SER A 293 -16.61 26.97 -1.98
CA SER A 293 -17.97 27.09 -2.50
C SER A 293 -18.54 25.76 -2.99
N GLN A 294 -17.70 24.73 -3.12
CA GLN A 294 -18.07 23.37 -3.52
C GLN A 294 -17.75 22.37 -2.40
N PRO A 295 -18.51 21.27 -2.26
CA PRO A 295 -18.14 20.21 -1.34
C PRO A 295 -16.83 19.56 -1.76
N TYR A 296 -16.05 19.05 -0.80
CA TYR A 296 -14.83 18.32 -1.09
C TYR A 296 -14.50 17.29 0.00
N LEU A 297 -13.79 16.23 -0.36
CA LEU A 297 -13.35 15.18 0.55
C LEU A 297 -12.25 15.70 1.48
N ILE A 298 -12.47 15.62 2.79
CA ILE A 298 -11.44 15.90 3.81
C ILE A 298 -10.60 14.64 4.05
N HIS A 299 -11.26 13.53 4.37
CA HIS A 299 -10.59 12.23 4.47
C HIS A 299 -11.59 11.09 4.31
N SER A 300 -11.06 9.92 3.99
CA SER A 300 -11.84 8.68 3.94
C SER A 300 -11.04 7.53 4.51
N ARG A 301 -11.76 6.53 5.02
CA ARG A 301 -11.22 5.22 5.37
C ARG A 301 -11.29 4.23 4.20
N TRP A 302 -12.19 4.46 3.25
CA TRP A 302 -12.30 3.65 2.02
C TRP A 302 -11.90 4.49 0.81
N PRO A 303 -11.22 3.93 -0.20
CA PRO A 303 -11.05 4.60 -1.49
C PRO A 303 -12.38 5.17 -2.01
N VAL A 304 -12.33 6.44 -2.46
CA VAL A 304 -13.44 7.17 -3.08
C VAL A 304 -13.15 7.29 -4.57
N GLU A 305 -14.17 7.14 -5.40
CA GLU A 305 -14.08 7.35 -6.85
C GLU A 305 -15.38 7.89 -7.45
N GLY A 306 -15.30 8.46 -8.65
CA GLY A 306 -16.47 8.94 -9.39
C GLY A 306 -17.20 10.07 -8.66
N PHE A 307 -16.45 10.99 -8.07
CA PHE A 307 -16.99 12.13 -7.35
C PHE A 307 -17.58 13.15 -8.32
N LEU A 308 -18.86 13.45 -8.13
CA LEU A 308 -19.59 14.38 -8.97
C LEU A 308 -20.43 15.34 -8.12
N VAL A 309 -20.18 16.64 -8.28
CA VAL A 309 -21.02 17.69 -7.68
C VAL A 309 -22.25 17.90 -8.56
N LYS A 310 -23.43 17.93 -7.94
CA LYS A 310 -24.73 18.20 -8.56
C LYS A 310 -25.34 19.45 -7.93
N GLY A 311 -26.31 20.08 -8.61
CA GLY A 311 -26.87 21.36 -8.16
C GLY A 311 -27.39 21.36 -6.72
N ASP A 312 -27.94 20.23 -6.25
CA ASP A 312 -28.50 20.05 -4.91
C ASP A 312 -27.59 19.25 -3.95
N GLY A 313 -26.38 18.86 -4.36
CA GLY A 313 -25.62 17.87 -3.62
C GLY A 313 -24.40 17.31 -4.34
N PHE A 314 -24.05 16.06 -4.03
CA PHE A 314 -22.94 15.37 -4.68
C PHE A 314 -23.10 13.85 -4.54
N GLU A 315 -22.41 13.11 -5.40
CA GLU A 315 -22.38 11.65 -5.37
C GLU A 315 -20.97 11.12 -5.60
N PHE A 316 -20.74 9.88 -5.14
CA PHE A 316 -19.47 9.19 -5.26
C PHE A 316 -19.66 7.69 -5.00
N LYS A 317 -18.64 6.89 -5.31
CA LYS A 317 -18.57 5.47 -4.96
C LYS A 317 -17.48 5.22 -3.92
N ILE A 318 -17.73 4.27 -3.03
CA ILE A 318 -16.76 3.83 -2.02
C ILE A 318 -16.75 2.31 -1.87
N GLN A 319 -15.57 1.76 -1.62
CA GLN A 319 -15.39 0.34 -1.30
C GLN A 319 -14.12 0.17 -0.45
N GLY A 320 -14.14 -0.67 0.57
CA GLY A 320 -12.94 -0.93 1.37
C GLY A 320 -13.12 -2.04 2.40
N PHE A 321 -12.29 -2.03 3.44
CA PHE A 321 -12.23 -3.09 4.46
C PHE A 321 -12.67 -2.59 5.84
N GLY A 322 -13.42 -3.44 6.55
CA GLY A 322 -13.99 -3.11 7.87
C GLY A 322 -14.96 -1.92 7.81
N PRO A 323 -15.33 -1.31 8.94
CA PRO A 323 -16.24 -0.17 8.96
C PRO A 323 -15.77 1.00 8.07
N GLY A 324 -16.70 1.55 7.29
CA GLY A 324 -16.47 2.66 6.38
C GLY A 324 -16.76 4.00 7.03
N ARG A 325 -15.90 4.99 6.76
CA ARG A 325 -16.12 6.38 7.19
C ARG A 325 -15.55 7.34 6.15
N THR A 326 -16.33 8.34 5.74
CA THR A 326 -15.86 9.49 4.95
C THR A 326 -16.24 10.77 5.67
N VAL A 327 -15.40 11.80 5.53
CA VAL A 327 -15.67 13.14 6.05
C VAL A 327 -15.47 14.13 4.91
N TRP A 328 -16.47 14.99 4.72
CA TRP A 328 -16.57 15.95 3.64
C TRP A 328 -16.72 17.36 4.21
N TYR A 329 -16.08 18.33 3.58
CA TYR A 329 -16.47 19.72 3.73
C TYR A 329 -17.72 19.98 2.89
N VAL A 330 -18.69 20.72 3.42
CA VAL A 330 -19.86 21.19 2.68
C VAL A 330 -19.99 22.73 2.73
N PRO A 331 -20.43 23.41 1.66
CA PRO A 331 -20.42 24.88 1.63
C PRO A 331 -21.31 25.56 2.67
N ALA A 332 -22.40 24.90 3.09
CA ALA A 332 -23.40 25.47 3.99
C ALA A 332 -23.77 24.50 5.13
N PRO A 333 -23.99 25.00 6.36
CA PRO A 333 -24.62 24.21 7.41
C PRO A 333 -26.09 23.87 7.04
N GLY A 334 -26.66 22.93 7.79
CA GLY A 334 -28.06 22.52 7.64
C GLY A 334 -28.25 21.01 7.62
N LYS A 335 -29.44 20.58 7.22
CA LYS A 335 -29.82 19.17 7.14
C LYS A 335 -29.50 18.62 5.75
N TYR A 336 -28.89 17.43 5.74
CA TYR A 336 -28.53 16.70 4.53
C TYR A 336 -29.14 15.31 4.58
N ARG A 337 -29.66 14.85 3.44
CA ARG A 337 -30.07 13.47 3.23
C ARG A 337 -28.92 12.70 2.58
N ILE A 338 -28.60 11.54 3.13
CA ILE A 338 -27.62 10.60 2.57
C ILE A 338 -28.38 9.36 2.11
N ARG A 339 -28.13 8.95 0.87
CA ARG A 339 -28.62 7.73 0.25
C ARG A 339 -27.44 6.85 -0.10
N ALA A 340 -27.39 5.64 0.45
CA ALA A 340 -26.40 4.62 0.13
C ALA A 340 -27.07 3.46 -0.62
N GLN A 341 -26.65 3.25 -1.87
CA GLN A 341 -27.12 2.15 -2.72
C GLN A 341 -26.02 1.08 -2.79
N TYR A 342 -26.32 -0.09 -2.25
CA TYR A 342 -25.41 -1.24 -2.20
C TYR A 342 -25.55 -2.11 -3.46
N ASP A 343 -26.78 -2.29 -3.91
CA ASP A 343 -27.15 -2.97 -5.15
C ASP A 343 -28.51 -2.47 -5.66
N VAL A 344 -29.15 -3.23 -6.56
CA VAL A 344 -30.45 -2.85 -7.15
C VAL A 344 -31.60 -2.90 -6.14
N GLU A 345 -31.50 -3.74 -5.11
CA GLU A 345 -32.57 -4.00 -4.14
C GLU A 345 -32.29 -3.36 -2.76
N HIS A 346 -31.02 -3.15 -2.42
CA HIS A 346 -30.60 -2.67 -1.11
C HIS A 346 -30.17 -1.20 -1.14
N THR A 347 -31.02 -0.34 -0.58
CA THR A 347 -30.75 1.09 -0.38
C THR A 347 -31.01 1.49 1.08
N ARG A 348 -30.12 2.28 1.67
CA ARG A 348 -30.26 2.87 3.00
C ARG A 348 -30.29 4.40 2.88
N ASP A 349 -31.31 5.02 3.47
CA ASP A 349 -31.46 6.48 3.52
C ASP A 349 -31.44 6.97 4.97
N TRP A 350 -30.73 8.05 5.25
CA TRP A 350 -30.74 8.71 6.56
C TRP A 350 -30.41 10.20 6.46
N HIS A 351 -30.55 10.92 7.56
CA HIS A 351 -30.30 12.36 7.62
C HIS A 351 -29.18 12.69 8.60
N VAL A 352 -28.44 13.75 8.29
CA VAL A 352 -27.41 14.32 9.17
C VAL A 352 -27.56 15.84 9.22
N THR A 353 -27.34 16.41 10.40
CA THR A 353 -27.29 17.86 10.59
C THR A 353 -25.83 18.29 10.66
N VAL A 354 -25.43 19.19 9.77
CA VAL A 354 -24.09 19.77 9.71
C VAL A 354 -24.09 21.14 10.38
N GLY A 355 -23.16 21.34 11.32
CA GLY A 355 -22.98 22.58 12.05
C GLY A 355 -22.08 23.59 11.34
N ASN A 356 -21.63 24.60 12.07
CA ASN A 356 -20.79 25.68 11.54
C ASN A 356 -19.35 25.23 11.20
N ASP A 357 -18.94 24.04 11.65
CA ASP A 357 -17.70 23.39 11.25
C ASP A 357 -17.74 22.90 9.79
N LYS A 358 -18.94 22.84 9.20
CA LYS A 358 -19.18 22.45 7.80
C LYS A 358 -18.68 21.05 7.46
N GLN A 359 -18.60 20.16 8.45
CA GLN A 359 -18.15 18.78 8.24
C GLN A 359 -19.33 17.81 8.21
N LEU A 360 -19.46 17.09 7.11
CA LEU A 360 -20.44 16.03 6.92
C LEU A 360 -19.73 14.67 7.02
N THR A 361 -20.20 13.82 7.93
CA THR A 361 -19.70 12.44 8.08
C THR A 361 -20.67 11.43 7.48
N VAL A 362 -20.17 10.50 6.67
CA VAL A 362 -20.88 9.29 6.25
C VAL A 362 -20.22 8.11 6.95
N ALA A 363 -21.00 7.27 7.63
CA ALA A 363 -20.54 6.07 8.29
C ALA A 363 -21.31 4.85 7.77
N LEU A 364 -20.59 3.76 7.52
CA LEU A 364 -21.14 2.47 7.08
C LEU A 364 -20.55 1.37 7.97
N ASP A 365 -21.41 0.58 8.60
CA ASP A 365 -20.98 -0.37 9.63
C ASP A 365 -20.27 -1.60 9.06
N GLU A 366 -20.62 -2.01 7.83
CA GLU A 366 -20.11 -3.21 7.18
C GLU A 366 -19.46 -2.89 5.83
N ALA A 367 -18.37 -3.60 5.52
CA ALA A 367 -17.69 -3.55 4.24
C ALA A 367 -18.43 -4.41 3.20
N PRO A 368 -19.01 -3.82 2.15
CA PRO A 368 -19.70 -4.57 1.12
C PRO A 368 -18.72 -5.27 0.18
N SER A 369 -19.18 -6.36 -0.42
CA SER A 369 -18.44 -7.11 -1.44
C SER A 369 -18.24 -6.29 -2.73
N THR A 370 -19.10 -5.31 -2.97
CA THR A 370 -19.11 -4.40 -4.13
C THR A 370 -19.01 -2.95 -3.69
N ALA A 371 -18.75 -2.04 -4.64
CA ALA A 371 -18.74 -0.61 -4.36
C ALA A 371 -20.15 -0.08 -4.06
N VAL A 372 -20.28 0.75 -3.03
CA VAL A 372 -21.52 1.44 -2.65
C VAL A 372 -21.58 2.78 -3.36
N SER A 373 -22.71 3.09 -3.99
CA SER A 373 -22.96 4.44 -4.53
C SER A 373 -23.61 5.29 -3.44
N ILE A 374 -22.99 6.42 -3.11
CA ILE A 374 -23.49 7.37 -2.13
C ILE A 374 -23.97 8.62 -2.86
N ARG A 375 -25.18 9.08 -2.55
CA ARG A 375 -25.70 10.39 -2.96
C ARG A 375 -26.05 11.20 -1.72
N ILE A 376 -25.59 12.43 -1.70
CA ILE A 376 -25.83 13.39 -0.61
C ILE A 376 -26.55 14.58 -1.20
N THR A 377 -27.69 14.96 -0.62
CA THR A 377 -28.48 16.12 -1.06
C THR A 377 -28.77 17.02 0.12
N ARG A 378 -28.59 18.34 -0.06
CA ARG A 378 -28.98 19.32 0.95
C ARG A 378 -30.49 19.44 0.96
N GLU A 379 -31.09 19.40 2.14
CA GLU A 379 -32.51 19.72 2.28
C GLU A 379 -32.65 21.25 2.22
N VAL A 380 -33.42 21.72 1.25
CA VAL A 380 -33.87 23.12 1.24
C VAL A 380 -35.08 23.16 2.18
N LEU A 381 -34.94 23.88 3.28
CA LEU A 381 -36.07 24.24 4.15
C LEU A 381 -36.92 25.31 3.50
#